data_AF-A0A8X8YUR3-F1
#
_entry.id   AF-A0A8X8YUR3-F1
#
_cell.length_a   1.000
_cell.length_b   1.000
_cell.length_c   1.000
_cell.angle_alpha   90.00
_cell.angle_beta   90.00
_cell.angle_gamma   90.00
#
_symmetry.space_group_name_H-M   'P 1'
#
loop_
_entity.id
_entity.type
_entity.pdbx_description
1 polymer ?
#
loop_
_entity_poly.entity_id
_entity_poly.type
_entity_poly.pdbx_seq_one_letter_code
_entity_poly.pdbx_strand_id
1 'polypeptide(L)'
;MEPQRRGDADALEVGELVDVREPAHELRGCRLGASMGELAEEVLGIYGMGKDNAVGWSDWEDEDLTWEQVEYACHDVFLSYLITIIMD
;
A
#
# COMPACT_ATOMS: atom_id res chain seq x y z
N MET A 1 19.36 33.06 -12.57
CA MET A 1 19.56 31.61 -12.76
C MET A 1 18.81 30.94 -11.64
N GLU A 2 17.52 30.65 -11.86
CA GLU A 2 16.74 29.84 -10.91
C GLU A 2 17.17 28.38 -11.02
N PRO A 3 17.27 27.63 -9.92
CA PRO A 3 17.60 26.21 -9.98
C PRO A 3 16.38 25.47 -10.57
N GLN A 4 16.60 24.75 -11.67
CA GLN A 4 15.63 23.82 -12.22
C GLN A 4 15.25 22.80 -11.15
N ARG A 5 13.95 22.75 -10.79
CA ARG A 5 13.39 21.64 -10.00
C ARG A 5 13.49 20.38 -10.86
N ARG A 6 14.34 19.46 -10.44
CA ARG A 6 14.48 18.11 -11.00
C ARG A 6 13.24 17.30 -10.61
N GLY A 7 12.12 17.51 -11.30
CA GLY A 7 10.84 16.87 -10.97
C GLY A 7 10.01 16.38 -12.16
N ASP A 8 10.40 16.69 -13.40
CA ASP A 8 9.52 16.50 -14.56
C ASP A 8 9.92 15.33 -15.47
N ALA A 9 10.97 14.57 -15.14
CA ALA A 9 11.50 13.52 -16.02
C ALA A 9 10.68 12.21 -15.97
N ASP A 10 9.92 11.98 -14.90
CA ASP A 10 9.26 10.70 -14.61
C ASP A 10 7.76 10.85 -14.31
N ALA A 11 7.12 11.90 -14.85
CA ALA A 11 5.69 12.15 -14.64
C ALA A 11 4.84 11.06 -15.32
N LEU A 12 4.52 10.01 -14.58
CA LEU A 12 3.58 8.98 -14.98
C LEU A 12 2.16 9.39 -14.56
N GLU A 13 1.24 9.45 -15.52
CA GLU A 13 -0.18 9.64 -15.23
C GLU A 13 -0.80 8.30 -14.80
N VAL A 14 -1.34 8.27 -13.59
CA VAL A 14 -2.18 7.15 -13.13
C VAL A 14 -3.61 7.49 -13.51
N GLY A 15 -4.17 6.73 -14.47
CA GLY A 15 -5.50 7.02 -15.02
C GLY A 15 -6.60 6.96 -13.97
N GLU A 16 -6.63 5.88 -13.19
CA GLU A 16 -7.60 5.68 -12.10
C GLU A 16 -6.85 5.16 -10.87
N LEU A 17 -7.05 5.83 -9.73
CA LEU A 17 -6.51 5.42 -8.43
C LEU A 17 -7.64 5.43 -7.42
N VAL A 18 -7.83 4.32 -6.73
CA VAL A 18 -8.78 4.21 -5.64
C VAL A 18 -8.00 4.04 -4.35
N ASP A 19 -8.29 4.90 -3.38
CA ASP A 19 -7.85 4.68 -2.01
C ASP A 19 -8.81 3.72 -1.34
N VAL A 20 -8.37 2.48 -1.11
CA VAL A 20 -9.20 1.41 -0.52
C VAL A 20 -9.79 1.77 0.85
N ARG A 21 -9.27 2.78 1.54
CA ARG A 21 -9.81 3.27 2.81
C ARG A 21 -11.17 3.93 2.66
N GLU A 22 -11.44 4.56 1.52
CA GLU A 22 -12.71 5.23 1.24
C GLU A 22 -13.88 4.23 1.18
N PRO A 23 -13.88 3.20 0.30
CA PRO A 23 -14.94 2.20 0.28
C PRO A 23 -14.99 1.37 1.57
N ALA A 24 -13.85 1.11 2.23
CA ALA A 24 -13.86 0.44 3.53
C ALA A 24 -14.60 1.25 4.61
N HIS A 25 -14.39 2.56 4.62
CA HIS A 25 -15.13 3.46 5.51
C HIS A 25 -16.63 3.47 5.18
N GLU A 26 -16.99 3.62 3.91
CA GLU A 26 -18.38 3.75 3.47
C GLU A 26 -19.20 2.46 3.67
N LEU A 27 -18.60 1.30 3.37
CA LEU A 27 -19.31 0.01 3.31
C LEU A 27 -19.21 -0.82 4.59
N ARG A 28 -18.17 -0.57 5.41
CA ARG A 28 -17.88 -1.34 6.62
C ARG A 28 -17.68 -0.48 7.87
N GLY A 29 -17.63 0.84 7.73
CA GLY A 29 -17.41 1.75 8.87
C GLY A 29 -15.97 1.77 9.38
N CYS A 30 -15.01 1.26 8.59
CA CYS A 30 -13.59 1.30 8.92
C CYS A 30 -13.11 2.74 9.11
N ARG A 31 -12.04 2.94 9.88
CA ARG A 31 -11.47 4.28 10.06
C ARG A 31 -10.75 4.73 8.79
N LEU A 32 -10.94 5.98 8.36
CA LEU A 32 -10.19 6.58 7.23
C LEU A 32 -8.66 6.63 7.46
N GLY A 33 -8.23 6.53 8.72
CA GLY A 33 -6.81 6.46 9.10
C GLY A 33 -6.30 5.03 9.36
N ALA A 34 -7.07 4.00 9.00
CA ALA A 34 -6.66 2.61 9.21
C ALA A 34 -5.42 2.27 8.39
N SER A 35 -4.51 1.52 9.02
CA SER A 35 -3.38 0.87 8.39
C SER A 35 -3.83 -0.35 7.57
N MET A 36 -2.98 -0.84 6.66
CA MET A 36 -3.27 -2.04 5.87
C MET A 36 -3.54 -3.27 6.75
N GLY A 37 -2.84 -3.40 7.89
CA GLY A 37 -3.09 -4.48 8.85
C GLY A 37 -4.45 -4.37 9.53
N GLU A 38 -4.85 -3.16 9.93
CA GLU A 38 -6.20 -2.90 10.48
C GLU A 38 -7.29 -3.19 9.44
N LEU A 39 -7.08 -2.81 8.17
CA LEU A 39 -8.02 -3.15 7.09
C LEU A 39 -8.07 -4.66 6.81
N ALA A 40 -6.94 -5.35 6.87
CA ALA A 40 -6.91 -6.81 6.71
C ALA A 40 -7.68 -7.52 7.84
N GLU A 41 -7.61 -7.01 9.06
CA GLU A 41 -8.39 -7.53 10.18
C GLU A 41 -9.88 -7.22 10.01
N GLU A 42 -10.25 -5.95 9.79
CA GLU A 42 -11.64 -5.49 9.77
C GLU A 42 -12.41 -5.97 8.52
N VAL A 43 -11.76 -6.07 7.36
CA VAL A 43 -12.40 -6.42 6.08
C VAL A 43 -12.22 -7.89 5.74
N LEU A 44 -11.01 -8.45 5.93
CA LEU A 44 -10.69 -9.83 5.53
C LEU A 44 -10.78 -10.83 6.68
N GLY A 45 -10.84 -10.37 7.94
CA GLY A 45 -10.78 -11.24 9.12
C GLY A 45 -9.40 -11.88 9.34
N ILE A 46 -8.33 -11.28 8.78
CA ILE A 46 -6.96 -11.76 8.95
C ILE A 46 -6.34 -11.04 10.15
N TYR A 47 -6.33 -11.72 11.29
CA TYR A 47 -5.84 -11.16 12.56
C TYR A 47 -4.32 -11.21 12.67
N GLY A 48 -3.73 -10.19 13.31
CA GLY A 48 -2.31 -10.16 13.62
C GLY A 48 -1.41 -10.00 12.40
N MET A 49 -1.97 -9.49 11.29
CA MET A 49 -1.21 -9.15 10.10
C MET A 49 -0.31 -7.94 10.41
N GLY A 50 0.95 -8.25 10.76
CA GLY A 50 1.99 -7.27 11.01
C GLY A 50 3.04 -7.36 9.90
N LYS A 51 3.38 -6.21 9.32
CA LYS A 51 4.50 -6.11 8.39
C LYS A 51 5.76 -5.73 9.16
N ASP A 52 6.91 -6.26 8.75
CA ASP A 52 8.18 -5.91 9.38
C ASP A 52 8.62 -4.50 8.98
N ASN A 53 8.56 -3.56 9.92
CA ASN A 53 8.97 -2.18 9.71
C ASN A 53 10.43 -2.05 9.28
N ALA A 54 11.31 -2.98 9.67
CA ALA A 54 12.70 -2.96 9.24
C ALA A 54 12.83 -3.18 7.74
N VAL A 55 11.97 -4.02 7.15
CA VAL A 55 11.89 -4.25 5.70
C VAL A 55 11.18 -3.07 5.01
N GLY A 56 10.12 -2.54 5.62
CA GLY A 56 9.42 -1.35 5.10
C GLY A 56 10.31 -0.10 5.00
N TRP A 57 11.36 0.00 5.83
CA TRP A 57 12.32 1.10 5.86
C TRP A 57 13.72 0.73 5.38
N SER A 58 13.90 -0.44 4.77
CA SER A 58 15.19 -0.85 4.18
C SER A 58 15.48 -0.09 2.88
N ASP A 59 16.65 -0.35 2.29
CA ASP A 59 17.05 0.29 1.04
C ASP A 59 16.29 -0.30 -0.16
N TRP A 60 15.26 0.40 -0.62
CA TRP A 60 14.47 0.03 -1.81
C TRP A 60 15.06 0.60 -3.11
N GLU A 61 16.13 1.39 -3.03
CA GLU A 61 16.84 1.90 -4.20
C GLU A 61 17.95 0.94 -4.66
N ASP A 62 18.22 -0.13 -3.90
CA ASP A 62 19.12 -1.21 -4.31
C ASP A 62 18.59 -1.92 -5.57
N GLU A 63 19.48 -2.19 -6.52
CA GLU A 63 19.16 -2.88 -7.76
C GLU A 63 18.76 -4.34 -7.50
N ASP A 64 19.33 -4.95 -6.45
CA ASP A 64 19.07 -6.33 -6.06
C ASP A 64 18.24 -6.38 -4.76
N LEU A 65 16.91 -6.47 -4.91
CA LEU A 65 16.01 -6.60 -3.77
C LEU A 65 16.21 -7.92 -3.02
N THR A 66 16.12 -7.87 -1.68
CA THR A 66 16.12 -9.10 -0.87
C THR A 66 14.80 -9.86 -1.02
N TRP A 67 14.80 -11.14 -0.66
CA TRP A 67 13.58 -11.94 -0.68
C TRP A 67 12.51 -11.38 0.26
N GLU A 68 12.91 -10.86 1.41
CA GLU A 68 12.02 -10.22 2.37
C GLU A 68 11.37 -8.96 1.80
N GLN A 69 12.10 -8.14 1.05
CA GLN A 69 11.53 -6.97 0.35
C GLN A 69 10.52 -7.43 -0.72
N VAL A 70 10.85 -8.43 -1.53
CA VAL A 70 9.92 -8.97 -2.54
C VAL A 70 8.64 -9.49 -1.88
N GLU A 71 8.76 -10.28 -0.82
CA GLU A 71 7.61 -10.78 -0.06
C GLU A 71 6.77 -9.64 0.54
N TYR A 72 7.44 -8.63 1.11
CA TYR A 72 6.80 -7.45 1.66
C TYR A 72 5.97 -6.70 0.61
N ALA A 73 6.51 -6.48 -0.58
CA ALA A 73 5.80 -5.83 -1.69
C ALA A 73 4.61 -6.67 -2.18
N CYS A 74 4.79 -7.99 -2.28
CA CYS A 74 3.73 -8.93 -2.62
C CYS A 74 2.56 -8.85 -1.62
N HIS A 75 2.85 -8.74 -0.31
CA HIS A 75 1.81 -8.57 0.69
C HIS A 75 1.03 -7.26 0.52
N ASP A 76 1.69 -6.13 0.17
CA ASP A 76 0.98 -4.86 -0.05
C ASP A 76 -0.03 -4.97 -1.21
N VAL A 77 0.44 -5.49 -2.34
CA VAL A 77 -0.40 -5.60 -3.55
C VAL A 77 -1.51 -6.62 -3.39
N PHE A 78 -1.21 -7.77 -2.77
CA PHE A 78 -2.19 -8.84 -2.61
C PHE A 78 -3.30 -8.45 -1.64
N LEU A 79 -2.97 -7.79 -0.53
CA LEU A 79 -3.97 -7.36 0.43
C LEU A 79 -4.85 -6.24 -0.12
N SER A 80 -4.29 -5.23 -0.79
CA SER A 80 -5.09 -4.18 -1.40
C SER A 80 -6.06 -4.76 -2.45
N TYR A 81 -5.61 -5.75 -3.22
CA TYR A 81 -6.46 -6.47 -4.18
C TYR A 81 -7.61 -7.23 -3.50
N LEU A 82 -7.31 -8.03 -2.46
CA LEU A 82 -8.34 -8.78 -1.73
C LEU A 82 -9.35 -7.86 -1.04
N ILE A 83 -8.88 -6.79 -0.40
CA ILE A 83 -9.72 -5.79 0.25
C ILE A 83 -10.69 -5.20 -0.78
N THR A 84 -10.18 -4.80 -1.95
CA THR A 84 -11.00 -4.22 -3.02
C THR A 84 -12.10 -5.18 -3.50
N ILE A 85 -11.75 -6.45 -3.79
CA ILE A 85 -12.72 -7.43 -4.32
C ILE A 85 -13.83 -7.78 -3.33
N ILE A 86 -13.55 -7.75 -2.02
CA ILE A 86 -14.56 -8.05 -1.00
C ILE A 86 -15.54 -6.88 -0.79
N MET A 87 -15.14 -5.69 -1.24
CA MET A 87 -15.91 -4.46 -1.09
C MET A 87 -16.69 -4.07 -2.36
N ASP A 88 -16.35 -4.62 -3.52
CA ASP A 88 -17.14 -4.52 -4.77
C ASP A 88 -18.40 -5.41 -4.71
#